data_AF-A0ABD6QTB6-F1
#
_entry.id   AF-A0ABD6QTB6-F1
#
_cell.length_a   1.000
_cell.length_b   1.000
_cell.length_c   1.000
_cell.angle_alpha   90.00
_cell.angle_beta   90.00
_cell.angle_gamma   90.00
#
_symmetry.space_group_name_H-M   'P 1'
#
loop_
_entity.id
_entity.type
_entity.pdbx_description
1 polymer ?
#
loop_
_entity_poly.entity_id
_entity_poly.type
_entity_poly.pdbx_seq_one_letter_code
_entity_poly.pdbx_strand_id
1 'polypeptide(L)'
;MHALIDQQSIIVCEGSASVLIAASDPTYGPVRRYLMDEHGEDFATVRDLVDRFRAGVKQAAVQAVAVVDGDTDQAEVEPYRITHGDPVEEVVLAAAIRLTNSDADLAPLGAFLHRLERNPSAASRSQLFGWLKAGGFTVTTDGLIVGYKSVRADGRSAHAGREPVTVQARDGSAETVVGHVPYPIGATVWMARDLVNEDRNSACSVGLHVGTFGYAQSFSEQMLVVLVDPADVVSVPTDSRAQKMRVCRLYVAARHDGEQIAQPVVDHIRTVPDFEASATYTNRPENAHQPAFGVAVAFDSREDDLDDESCDDVE
;
A
#
# COMPACT_ATOMS: atom_id res chain seq x y z
N MET A 1 -34.15 21.28 10.95
CA MET A 1 -33.16 20.18 11.01
C MET A 1 -33.38 19.29 12.24
N HIS A 2 -33.21 17.98 12.10
CA HIS A 2 -33.18 17.02 13.22
C HIS A 2 -31.92 16.16 13.12
N ALA A 3 -31.26 15.90 14.25
CA ALA A 3 -30.09 15.03 14.31
C ALA A 3 -30.33 13.85 15.25
N LEU A 4 -30.02 12.64 14.78
CA LEU A 4 -29.87 11.43 15.59
C LEU A 4 -28.38 11.18 15.75
N ILE A 5 -27.89 11.17 16.99
CA ILE A 5 -26.48 10.99 17.28
C ILE A 5 -26.35 9.81 18.25
N ASP A 6 -25.59 8.81 17.82
CA ASP A 6 -25.18 7.70 18.67
C ASP A 6 -23.66 7.49 18.60
N GLN A 7 -23.17 6.43 19.24
CA GLN A 7 -21.74 6.11 19.29
C GLN A 7 -21.18 5.61 17.94
N GLN A 8 -22.03 5.27 16.98
CA GLN A 8 -21.66 4.67 15.70
C GLN A 8 -21.94 5.58 14.51
N SER A 9 -22.79 6.61 14.65
CA SER A 9 -23.16 7.50 13.57
C SER A 9 -23.86 8.79 14.03
N ILE A 10 -23.84 9.78 13.14
CA ILE A 10 -24.69 10.97 13.15
C ILE A 10 -25.54 10.91 11.89
N ILE A 11 -26.85 10.98 12.06
CA ILE A 11 -27.81 11.16 10.96
C ILE A 11 -28.43 12.53 11.14
N VAL A 12 -28.20 13.42 10.18
CA VAL A 12 -28.84 14.75 10.16
C VAL A 12 -29.85 14.78 9.03
N CYS A 13 -31.08 15.19 9.33
CA CYS A 13 -32.19 15.27 8.38
C CYS A 13 -32.77 16.69 8.33
N GLU A 14 -33.08 17.15 7.12
CA GLU A 14 -33.86 18.36 6.89
C GLU A 14 -34.79 18.16 5.68
N GLY A 15 -36.10 18.09 5.95
CA GLY A 15 -37.09 17.75 4.93
C GLY A 15 -36.82 16.37 4.35
N SER A 16 -36.62 16.29 3.03
CA SER A 16 -36.25 15.06 2.32
C SER A 16 -34.73 14.83 2.24
N ALA A 17 -33.91 15.80 2.63
CA ALA A 17 -32.46 15.67 2.60
C ALA A 17 -31.96 15.00 3.89
N SER A 18 -30.98 14.10 3.75
CA SER A 18 -30.30 13.48 4.88
C SER A 18 -28.81 13.35 4.62
N VAL A 19 -28.03 13.44 5.70
CA VAL A 19 -26.59 13.19 5.72
C VAL A 19 -26.33 12.15 6.80
N LEU A 20 -25.82 10.99 6.41
CA LEU A 20 -25.33 9.94 7.31
C LEU A 20 -23.81 10.07 7.41
N ILE A 21 -23.34 10.21 8.63
CA ILE A 21 -21.93 10.37 8.98
C ILE A 21 -21.63 9.25 9.96
N ALA A 22 -20.90 8.23 9.51
CA ALA A 22 -20.47 7.18 10.43
C ALA A 22 -19.54 7.78 11.49
N ALA A 23 -19.44 7.16 12.67
CA ALA A 23 -18.41 7.48 13.67
C ALA A 23 -17.01 7.38 13.08
N SER A 24 -16.88 6.60 12.02
CA SER A 24 -15.68 6.46 11.23
C SER A 24 -15.44 7.57 10.20
N ASP A 25 -16.36 8.50 10.02
CA ASP A 25 -16.16 9.58 9.05
C ASP A 25 -15.33 10.72 9.69
N PRO A 26 -14.30 11.25 9.02
CA PRO A 26 -13.52 12.42 9.46
C PRO A 26 -14.33 13.61 9.97
N THR A 27 -15.52 13.78 9.40
CA THR A 27 -16.40 14.89 9.67
C THR A 27 -17.26 14.64 10.90
N TYR A 28 -17.27 13.42 11.47
CA TYR A 28 -18.00 13.07 12.67
C TYR A 28 -17.66 13.99 13.85
N GLY A 29 -16.37 14.15 14.17
CA GLY A 29 -15.93 15.02 15.26
C GLY A 29 -16.34 16.50 15.07
N PRO A 30 -16.00 17.13 13.93
CA PRO A 30 -16.43 18.49 13.59
C PRO A 30 -17.95 18.69 13.59
N VAL A 31 -18.71 17.77 12.99
CA VAL A 31 -20.18 17.85 12.92
C VAL A 31 -20.80 17.61 14.30
N ARG A 32 -20.27 16.66 15.09
CA ARG A 32 -20.71 16.44 16.47
C ARG A 32 -20.50 17.68 17.32
N ARG A 33 -19.32 18.33 17.23
CA ARG A 33 -19.03 19.58 17.94
C ARG A 33 -20.02 20.67 17.55
N TYR A 34 -20.23 20.87 16.25
CA TYR A 34 -21.19 21.86 15.75
C TYR A 34 -22.60 21.61 16.32
N LEU A 35 -23.08 20.35 16.27
CA LEU A 35 -24.44 20.00 16.71
C LEU A 35 -24.61 20.00 18.25
N MET A 36 -23.61 19.53 18.99
CA MET A 36 -23.72 19.26 20.44
C MET A 36 -23.09 20.34 21.31
N ASP A 37 -21.90 20.83 20.95
CA ASP A 37 -21.15 21.78 21.77
C ASP A 37 -21.49 23.22 21.39
N GLU A 38 -21.68 23.49 20.10
CA GLU A 38 -22.00 24.82 19.56
C GLU A 38 -23.51 25.04 19.37
N HIS A 39 -24.33 24.00 19.58
CA HIS A 39 -25.80 24.01 19.40
C HIS A 39 -26.25 24.51 18.02
N GLY A 40 -25.51 24.13 16.97
CA GLY A 40 -25.81 24.48 15.59
C GLY A 40 -27.12 23.85 15.08
N GLU A 41 -27.93 24.66 14.40
CA GLU A 41 -29.25 24.25 13.87
C GLU A 41 -29.35 24.29 12.34
N ASP A 42 -28.28 24.67 11.64
CA ASP A 42 -28.28 24.83 10.18
C ASP A 42 -27.74 23.60 9.44
N PHE A 43 -28.61 22.98 8.65
CA PHE A 43 -28.27 21.81 7.84
C PHE A 43 -27.29 22.14 6.72
N ALA A 44 -27.32 23.37 6.19
CA ALA A 44 -26.37 23.79 5.16
C ALA A 44 -24.94 23.83 5.71
N THR A 45 -24.76 24.26 6.96
CA THR A 45 -23.46 24.22 7.66
C THR A 45 -22.95 22.78 7.84
N VAL A 46 -23.83 21.84 8.21
CA VAL A 46 -23.46 20.41 8.31
C VAL A 46 -22.99 19.89 6.95
N ARG A 47 -23.74 20.17 5.88
CA ARG A 47 -23.36 19.81 4.52
C ARG A 47 -22.03 20.43 4.11
N ASP A 48 -21.85 21.71 4.37
CA ASP A 48 -20.64 22.45 4.02
C ASP A 48 -19.40 21.94 4.77
N LEU A 49 -19.54 21.52 6.04
CA LEU A 49 -18.46 20.84 6.77
C LEU A 49 -18.03 19.54 6.07
N VAL A 50 -19.00 18.74 5.63
CA VAL A 50 -18.73 17.48 4.90
C VAL A 50 -18.16 17.75 3.52
N ASP A 51 -18.76 18.67 2.78
CA ASP A 51 -18.41 19.01 1.40
C ASP A 51 -17.03 19.70 1.34
N ARG A 52 -16.69 20.58 2.28
CA ARG A 52 -15.35 21.20 2.38
C ARG A 52 -14.26 20.18 2.69
N PHE A 53 -14.52 19.25 3.61
CA PHE A 53 -13.55 18.19 3.91
C PHE A 53 -13.27 17.35 2.65
N ARG A 54 -14.33 16.91 1.97
CA ARG A 54 -14.23 16.14 0.72
C ARG A 54 -13.54 16.94 -0.40
N ALA A 55 -13.87 18.22 -0.55
CA ALA A 55 -13.26 19.11 -1.53
C ALA A 55 -11.77 19.35 -1.25
N GLY A 56 -11.38 19.51 0.01
CA GLY A 56 -9.97 19.65 0.42
C GLY A 56 -9.14 18.40 0.13
N VAL A 57 -9.69 17.22 0.45
CA VAL A 57 -9.06 15.93 0.10
C VAL A 57 -8.95 15.77 -1.42
N LYS A 58 -10.02 16.12 -2.15
CA LYS A 58 -10.04 16.06 -3.62
C LYS A 58 -9.01 17.01 -4.23
N GLN A 59 -8.91 18.24 -3.74
CA GLN A 59 -7.95 19.22 -4.23
C GLN A 59 -6.50 18.79 -3.95
N ALA A 60 -6.22 18.26 -2.76
CA ALA A 60 -4.91 17.72 -2.42
C ALA A 60 -4.54 16.51 -3.28
N ALA A 61 -5.49 15.60 -3.54
CA ALA A 61 -5.31 14.46 -4.43
C ALA A 61 -5.06 14.90 -5.89
N VAL A 62 -5.84 15.86 -6.39
CA VAL A 62 -5.72 16.38 -7.76
C VAL A 62 -4.40 17.14 -7.97
N GLN A 63 -3.92 17.88 -6.97
CA GLN A 63 -2.63 18.59 -7.06
C GLN A 63 -1.42 17.64 -7.01
N ALA A 64 -1.48 16.55 -6.23
CA ALA A 64 -0.39 15.59 -6.12
C ALA A 64 -0.26 14.63 -7.32
N VAL A 65 -1.31 14.50 -8.15
CA VAL A 65 -1.40 13.47 -9.21
C VAL A 65 -1.46 14.15 -10.58
N ALA A 66 -0.35 14.78 -10.96
CA ALA A 66 -0.07 15.04 -12.36
C ALA A 66 0.45 13.75 -13.02
N VAL A 67 -0.41 13.14 -13.86
CA VAL A 67 -0.19 12.00 -14.79
C VAL A 67 -0.55 10.61 -14.23
N VAL A 68 -1.32 9.85 -15.01
CA VAL A 68 -1.59 8.41 -14.83
C VAL A 68 -1.42 7.67 -16.17
N ASP A 69 -0.87 6.47 -16.05
CA ASP A 69 -0.52 5.48 -17.07
C ASP A 69 -1.66 4.44 -17.19
N GLY A 70 -2.20 4.26 -18.40
CA GLY A 70 -3.29 3.33 -18.72
C GLY A 70 -3.86 3.58 -20.12
N ASP A 71 -3.97 2.52 -20.92
CA ASP A 71 -4.39 2.54 -22.33
C ASP A 71 -5.84 3.04 -22.47
N THR A 72 -6.00 4.22 -23.06
CA THR A 72 -7.29 4.90 -23.26
C THR A 72 -7.89 4.53 -24.62
N ASP A 73 -8.29 3.28 -24.80
CA ASP A 73 -9.01 2.85 -26.01
C ASP A 73 -10.55 2.95 -25.87
N GLN A 74 -11.04 3.72 -24.88
CA GLN A 74 -12.46 4.07 -24.78
C GLN A 74 -12.65 5.59 -24.69
N ALA A 75 -13.57 6.08 -25.52
CA ALA A 75 -13.79 7.48 -25.91
C ALA A 75 -14.32 8.43 -24.81
N GLU A 76 -14.23 8.05 -23.53
CA GLU A 76 -14.51 8.92 -22.40
C GLU A 76 -13.30 8.88 -21.46
N VAL A 77 -12.41 9.86 -21.64
CA VAL A 77 -11.24 10.07 -20.79
C VAL A 77 -11.73 10.53 -19.42
N GLU A 78 -12.04 9.59 -18.54
CA GLU A 78 -11.98 9.82 -17.10
C GLU A 78 -10.50 9.74 -16.74
N PRO A 79 -9.81 10.87 -16.51
CA PRO A 79 -8.44 10.79 -16.05
C PRO A 79 -8.44 10.09 -14.68
N TYR A 80 -7.27 9.68 -14.19
CA TYR A 80 -7.08 9.30 -12.79
C TYR A 80 -7.45 7.85 -12.36
N ARG A 81 -7.35 6.80 -13.18
CA ARG A 81 -7.56 5.39 -12.73
C ARG A 81 -6.25 4.60 -12.50
N ILE A 82 -6.08 3.92 -11.36
CA ILE A 82 -4.99 2.94 -11.18
C ILE A 82 -5.14 1.78 -12.19
N THR A 83 -4.09 0.98 -12.40
CA THR A 83 -4.08 -0.16 -13.35
C THR A 83 -5.23 -1.17 -13.16
N HIS A 84 -5.90 -1.14 -12.01
CA HIS A 84 -7.05 -1.98 -11.67
C HIS A 84 -8.40 -1.23 -11.71
N GLY A 85 -8.44 -0.09 -12.40
CA GLY A 85 -9.67 0.65 -12.70
C GLY A 85 -10.14 1.62 -11.63
N ASP A 86 -9.54 1.68 -10.44
CA ASP A 86 -10.06 2.58 -9.39
C ASP A 86 -9.56 4.02 -9.56
N PRO A 87 -10.41 5.04 -9.34
CA PRO A 87 -9.96 6.42 -9.27
C PRO A 87 -8.90 6.60 -8.17
N VAL A 88 -7.77 7.25 -8.48
CA VAL A 88 -6.72 7.57 -7.51
C VAL A 88 -7.28 8.40 -6.35
N GLU A 89 -8.26 9.26 -6.64
CA GLU A 89 -9.01 10.04 -5.64
C GLU A 89 -9.75 9.16 -4.61
N GLU A 90 -10.25 7.99 -5.00
CA GLU A 90 -10.92 7.06 -4.10
C GLU A 90 -9.92 6.43 -3.12
N VAL A 91 -8.70 6.13 -3.59
CA VAL A 91 -7.61 5.58 -2.76
C VAL A 91 -7.15 6.61 -1.73
N VAL A 92 -6.96 7.86 -2.15
CA VAL A 92 -6.57 8.98 -1.28
C VAL A 92 -7.70 9.30 -0.29
N LEU A 93 -8.95 9.31 -0.73
CA LEU A 93 -10.10 9.55 0.13
C LEU A 93 -10.28 8.44 1.18
N ALA A 94 -10.17 7.18 0.78
CA ALA A 94 -10.21 6.05 1.72
C ALA A 94 -9.08 6.14 2.76
N ALA A 95 -7.88 6.57 2.34
CA ALA A 95 -6.76 6.80 3.25
C ALA A 95 -6.99 7.99 4.19
N ALA A 96 -7.49 9.12 3.67
CA ALA A 96 -7.84 10.30 4.47
C ALA A 96 -8.92 9.98 5.50
N ILE A 97 -9.94 9.21 5.11
CA ILE A 97 -10.99 8.69 6.00
C ILE A 97 -10.37 7.80 7.08
N ARG A 98 -9.47 6.87 6.75
CA ARG A 98 -8.81 6.00 7.75
C ARG A 98 -7.90 6.75 8.74
N LEU A 99 -7.18 7.77 8.27
CA LEU A 99 -6.34 8.60 9.15
C LEU A 99 -7.20 9.38 10.14
N THR A 100 -8.31 9.93 9.68
CA THR A 100 -9.18 10.78 10.50
C THR A 100 -10.11 10.00 11.45
N ASN A 101 -10.41 8.75 11.10
CA ASN A 101 -11.04 7.72 11.93
C ASN A 101 -10.39 7.49 13.31
N SER A 102 -9.09 7.78 13.42
CA SER A 102 -8.27 7.43 14.58
C SER A 102 -7.87 8.66 15.42
N ASP A 103 -8.68 9.74 15.37
CA ASP A 103 -8.34 11.07 15.90
C ASP A 103 -7.03 11.65 15.30
N ALA A 104 -6.52 11.10 14.18
CA ALA A 104 -5.27 11.55 13.61
C ALA A 104 -5.48 12.76 12.68
N ASP A 105 -4.71 13.80 12.96
CA ASP A 105 -4.45 14.96 12.11
C ASP A 105 -4.19 14.51 10.66
N LEU A 106 -4.64 15.28 9.65
CA LEU A 106 -4.31 15.04 8.24
C LEU A 106 -2.85 15.35 7.91
N ALA A 107 -2.09 15.91 8.84
CA ALA A 107 -0.66 16.20 8.68
C ALA A 107 0.18 15.04 8.11
N PRO A 108 0.01 13.75 8.50
CA PRO A 108 0.74 12.63 7.90
C PRO A 108 0.40 12.42 6.42
N LEU A 109 -0.85 12.63 6.02
CA LEU A 109 -1.25 12.58 4.61
C LEU A 109 -0.60 13.72 3.83
N GLY A 110 -0.63 14.94 4.37
CA GLY A 110 0.06 16.09 3.77
C GLY A 110 1.57 15.86 3.63
N ALA A 111 2.21 15.29 4.64
CA ALA A 111 3.63 14.93 4.62
C ALA A 111 3.93 13.85 3.57
N PHE A 112 3.06 12.83 3.45
CA PHE A 112 3.16 11.82 2.41
C PHE A 112 3.06 12.44 1.02
N LEU A 113 2.06 13.29 0.76
CA LEU A 113 1.88 13.94 -0.54
C LEU A 113 3.06 14.84 -0.90
N HIS A 114 3.60 15.60 0.06
CA HIS A 114 4.79 16.43 -0.16
C HIS A 114 6.03 15.60 -0.48
N ARG A 115 6.19 14.42 0.13
CA ARG A 115 7.25 13.48 -0.25
C ARG A 115 7.02 12.87 -1.63
N LEU A 116 5.78 12.52 -1.95
CA LEU A 116 5.39 11.96 -3.24
C LEU A 116 5.70 12.92 -4.40
N GLU A 117 5.45 14.22 -4.23
CA GLU A 117 5.80 15.26 -5.21
C GLU A 117 7.30 15.29 -5.55
N ARG A 118 8.16 14.88 -4.61
CA ARG A 118 9.61 14.80 -4.82
C ARG A 118 10.03 13.58 -5.63
N ASN A 119 9.13 12.63 -5.87
CA ASN A 119 9.41 11.51 -6.77
C ASN A 119 9.51 12.04 -8.21
N PRO A 120 10.66 11.87 -8.89
CA PRO A 120 10.87 12.44 -10.23
C PRO A 120 10.05 11.75 -11.32
N SER A 121 9.54 10.54 -11.07
CA SER A 121 8.80 9.76 -12.06
C SER A 121 7.29 9.87 -11.84
N ALA A 122 6.62 10.55 -12.77
CA ALA A 122 5.17 10.66 -12.74
C ALA A 122 4.47 9.29 -12.84
N ALA A 123 5.03 8.38 -13.66
CA ALA A 123 4.58 7.00 -13.75
C ALA A 123 4.71 6.29 -12.40
N SER A 124 5.85 6.45 -11.70
CA SER A 124 6.07 5.87 -10.37
C SER A 124 5.06 6.36 -9.33
N ARG A 125 4.77 7.69 -9.33
CA ARG A 125 3.76 8.29 -8.45
C ARG A 125 2.39 7.66 -8.66
N SER A 126 1.98 7.50 -9.91
CA SER A 126 0.71 6.86 -10.27
C SER A 126 0.67 5.39 -9.85
N GLN A 127 1.71 4.63 -10.19
CA GLN A 127 1.85 3.20 -9.88
C GLN A 127 1.75 2.91 -8.38
N LEU A 128 2.34 3.77 -7.54
CA LEU A 128 2.36 3.63 -6.09
C LEU A 128 0.96 3.58 -5.46
N PHE A 129 -0.04 4.29 -6.02
CA PHE A 129 -1.41 4.23 -5.49
C PHE A 129 -2.04 2.85 -5.63
N GLY A 130 -1.68 2.09 -6.67
CA GLY A 130 -2.07 0.69 -6.80
C GLY A 130 -1.52 -0.15 -5.65
N TRP A 131 -0.24 0.02 -5.31
CA TRP A 131 0.40 -0.70 -4.22
C TRP A 131 -0.20 -0.34 -2.86
N LEU A 132 -0.44 0.95 -2.63
CA LEU A 132 -1.02 1.42 -1.38
C LEU A 132 -2.45 0.91 -1.18
N LYS A 133 -3.25 0.81 -2.25
CA LYS A 133 -4.57 0.17 -2.18
C LYS A 133 -4.46 -1.31 -1.80
N ALA A 134 -3.53 -2.00 -2.43
CA ALA A 134 -3.30 -3.44 -2.23
C ALA A 134 -2.80 -3.77 -0.81
N GLY A 135 -2.02 -2.87 -0.19
CA GLY A 135 -1.42 -3.03 1.14
C GLY A 135 -2.16 -2.36 2.30
N GLY A 136 -3.31 -1.71 2.07
CA GLY A 136 -4.10 -1.09 3.15
C GLY A 136 -3.59 0.29 3.61
N PHE A 137 -2.97 1.07 2.70
CA PHE A 137 -2.46 2.45 2.87
C PHE A 137 -1.89 2.74 4.27
N THR A 138 -0.69 2.25 4.55
CA THR A 138 -0.01 2.43 5.84
C THR A 138 1.09 3.49 5.76
N VAL A 139 0.94 4.60 6.48
CA VAL A 139 1.90 5.71 6.51
C VAL A 139 2.26 6.10 7.94
N THR A 140 3.50 6.57 8.09
CA THR A 140 4.04 7.14 9.32
C THR A 140 3.63 8.60 9.50
N THR A 141 3.85 9.17 10.69
CA THR A 141 3.53 10.57 10.99
C THR A 141 4.25 11.58 10.11
N ASP A 142 5.44 11.23 9.62
CA ASP A 142 6.26 12.09 8.77
C ASP A 142 6.08 11.78 7.27
N GLY A 143 5.14 10.91 6.91
CA GLY A 143 4.76 10.64 5.52
C GLY A 143 5.55 9.54 4.81
N LEU A 144 6.35 8.74 5.53
CA LEU A 144 6.94 7.50 5.00
C LEU A 144 5.89 6.41 4.87
N ILE A 145 6.06 5.53 3.89
CA ILE A 145 5.25 4.32 3.69
C ILE A 145 5.82 3.20 4.53
N VAL A 146 4.94 2.45 5.20
CA VAL A 146 5.31 1.21 5.87
C VAL A 146 5.19 0.06 4.87
N GLY A 147 6.28 -0.68 4.68
CA GLY A 147 6.31 -1.89 3.85
C GLY A 147 7.02 -3.03 4.56
N TYR A 148 7.07 -4.17 3.88
CA TYR A 148 7.63 -5.41 4.44
C TYR A 148 8.71 -5.96 3.53
N LYS A 149 9.78 -6.47 4.14
CA LYS A 149 10.89 -7.06 3.42
C LYS A 149 11.21 -8.44 3.96
N SER A 150 11.14 -9.44 3.09
CA SER A 150 11.51 -10.80 3.45
C SER A 150 13.00 -11.04 3.18
N VAL A 151 13.64 -11.69 4.15
CA VAL A 151 15.06 -12.02 4.20
C VAL A 151 15.24 -13.47 4.65
N ARG A 152 16.43 -14.01 4.42
CA ARG A 152 16.84 -15.34 4.90
C ARG A 152 17.00 -15.37 6.42
N ALA A 153 17.17 -16.55 7.02
CA ALA A 153 17.46 -16.68 8.45
C ALA A 153 18.68 -15.87 8.92
N ASP A 154 19.66 -15.64 8.04
CA ASP A 154 20.86 -14.85 8.32
C ASP A 154 20.66 -13.32 8.17
N GLY A 155 19.45 -12.87 7.86
CA GLY A 155 19.10 -11.45 7.69
C GLY A 155 19.52 -10.83 6.35
N ARG A 156 19.94 -11.65 5.37
CA ARG A 156 20.33 -11.18 4.03
C ARG A 156 19.21 -11.37 3.00
N SER A 157 19.28 -10.65 1.88
CA SER A 157 18.31 -10.78 0.79
C SER A 157 18.15 -12.23 0.31
N ALA A 158 16.91 -12.64 0.03
CA ALA A 158 16.59 -13.97 -0.50
C ALA A 158 17.33 -14.28 -1.82
N HIS A 159 17.52 -13.26 -2.66
CA HIS A 159 18.23 -13.35 -3.93
C HIS A 159 19.50 -12.49 -3.93
N ALA A 160 20.50 -12.95 -4.68
CA ALA A 160 21.74 -12.21 -4.91
C ALA A 160 21.57 -11.22 -6.08
N GLY A 161 21.94 -9.97 -5.87
CA GLY A 161 22.01 -8.95 -6.92
C GLY A 161 23.42 -8.81 -7.50
N ARG A 162 23.54 -8.18 -8.68
CA ARG A 162 24.85 -7.87 -9.30
C ARG A 162 25.25 -6.42 -9.09
N GLU A 163 24.29 -5.60 -8.70
CA GLU A 163 24.42 -4.17 -8.54
C GLU A 163 24.96 -3.82 -7.15
N PRO A 164 25.77 -2.76 -7.04
CA PRO A 164 26.26 -2.29 -5.75
C PRO A 164 25.11 -1.72 -4.93
N VAL A 165 24.98 -2.20 -3.69
CA VAL A 165 24.03 -1.69 -2.70
C VAL A 165 24.80 -1.22 -1.48
N THR A 166 24.55 0.02 -1.05
CA THR A 166 25.13 0.59 0.16
C THR A 166 24.24 0.30 1.36
N VAL A 167 24.84 -0.24 2.41
CA VAL A 167 24.22 -0.44 3.73
C VAL A 167 24.89 0.52 4.69
N GLN A 168 24.13 1.51 5.17
CA GLN A 168 24.60 2.47 6.17
C GLN A 168 23.99 2.12 7.53
N ALA A 169 24.83 1.77 8.49
CA ALA A 169 24.42 1.47 9.85
C ALA A 169 24.11 2.75 10.65
N ARG A 170 23.50 2.57 11.83
CA ARG A 170 23.06 3.67 12.70
C ARG A 170 24.21 4.52 13.24
N ASP A 171 25.41 3.96 13.35
CA ASP A 171 26.62 4.67 13.78
C ASP A 171 27.27 5.50 12.65
N GLY A 172 26.67 5.50 11.46
CA GLY A 172 27.14 6.22 10.28
C GLY A 172 28.14 5.44 9.43
N SER A 173 28.61 4.27 9.87
CA SER A 173 29.43 3.38 9.04
C SER A 173 28.64 2.90 7.83
N ALA A 174 29.32 2.77 6.69
CA ALA A 174 28.69 2.34 5.45
C ALA A 174 29.58 1.34 4.72
N GLU A 175 28.95 0.31 4.18
CA GLU A 175 29.59 -0.68 3.30
C GLU A 175 28.81 -0.81 1.99
N THR A 176 29.54 -1.05 0.91
CA THR A 176 28.94 -1.41 -0.39
C THR A 176 29.05 -2.91 -0.58
N VAL A 177 27.90 -3.56 -0.81
CA VAL A 177 27.77 -5.01 -0.94
C VAL A 177 27.23 -5.33 -2.32
N VAL A 178 27.77 -6.40 -2.94
CA VAL A 178 27.23 -7.05 -4.13
C VAL A 178 26.87 -8.49 -3.75
N GLY A 179 25.80 -9.03 -4.32
CA GLY A 179 25.30 -10.36 -3.98
C GLY A 179 24.19 -10.30 -2.93
N HIS A 180 24.36 -11.04 -1.83
CA HIS A 180 23.37 -11.08 -0.74
C HIS A 180 23.54 -9.90 0.21
N VAL A 181 22.66 -8.92 0.06
CA VAL A 181 22.67 -7.66 0.81
C VAL A 181 22.16 -7.90 2.24
N PRO A 182 22.88 -7.49 3.29
CA PRO A 182 22.39 -7.56 4.66
C PRO A 182 21.39 -6.43 4.96
N TYR A 183 20.37 -6.72 5.78
CA TYR A 183 19.38 -5.73 6.24
C TYR A 183 19.37 -5.62 7.77
N PRO A 184 20.43 -5.09 8.38
CA PRO A 184 20.47 -4.93 9.84
C PRO A 184 19.44 -3.90 10.30
N ILE A 185 18.82 -4.16 11.46
CA ILE A 185 17.85 -3.25 12.06
C ILE A 185 18.52 -1.89 12.34
N GLY A 186 17.82 -0.81 11.99
CA GLY A 186 18.29 0.56 12.14
C GLY A 186 19.17 1.08 11.00
N ALA A 187 19.42 0.28 9.95
CA ALA A 187 20.21 0.69 8.81
C ALA A 187 19.37 1.30 7.69
N THR A 188 20.00 2.23 6.96
CA THR A 188 19.49 2.72 5.67
C THR A 188 20.18 1.94 4.56
N VAL A 189 19.40 1.31 3.70
CA VAL A 189 19.88 0.52 2.56
C VAL A 189 19.49 1.21 1.27
N TRP A 190 20.43 1.47 0.38
CA TRP A 190 20.17 2.19 -0.86
C TRP A 190 21.09 1.78 -2.01
N MET A 191 20.61 2.02 -3.22
CA MET A 191 21.36 1.91 -4.46
C MET A 191 21.08 3.12 -5.35
N ALA A 192 21.92 3.36 -6.35
CA ALA A 192 21.69 4.46 -7.28
C ALA A 192 20.37 4.24 -8.04
N ARG A 193 19.55 5.29 -8.14
CA ARG A 193 18.17 5.19 -8.66
C ARG A 193 18.13 4.73 -10.11
N ASP A 194 19.07 5.19 -10.91
CA ASP A 194 19.28 4.83 -12.32
C ASP A 194 19.66 3.36 -12.52
N LEU A 195 20.07 2.65 -11.48
CA LEU A 195 20.28 1.20 -11.52
C LEU A 195 19.00 0.40 -11.26
N VAL A 196 17.94 1.03 -10.72
CA VAL A 196 16.67 0.36 -10.43
C VAL A 196 15.82 0.32 -11.69
N ASN A 197 15.24 -0.85 -12.01
CA ASN A 197 14.44 -0.99 -13.21
C ASN A 197 13.08 -0.28 -13.08
N GLU A 198 12.90 0.79 -13.85
CA GLU A 198 11.67 1.58 -13.96
C GLU A 198 10.57 0.89 -14.78
N ASP A 199 10.91 -0.07 -15.64
CA ASP A 199 9.93 -0.84 -16.40
C ASP A 199 9.17 -1.80 -15.48
N ARG A 200 7.90 -1.46 -15.26
CA ARG A 200 6.96 -2.24 -14.44
C ARG A 200 6.58 -3.58 -15.06
N ASN A 201 6.75 -3.76 -16.37
CA ASN A 201 6.39 -4.98 -17.09
C ASN A 201 7.52 -6.02 -17.07
N SER A 202 8.75 -5.60 -16.75
CA SER A 202 9.85 -6.52 -16.50
C SER A 202 9.62 -7.25 -15.17
N ALA A 203 9.36 -8.56 -15.18
CA ALA A 203 9.21 -9.34 -13.95
C ALA A 203 10.56 -9.58 -13.26
N CYS A 204 10.57 -9.60 -11.93
CA CYS A 204 11.75 -9.96 -11.11
C CYS A 204 13.08 -9.24 -11.48
N SER A 205 13.02 -7.95 -11.80
CA SER A 205 14.17 -7.15 -12.22
C SER A 205 14.88 -6.40 -11.08
N VAL A 206 15.91 -5.63 -11.42
CA VAL A 206 16.82 -4.95 -10.48
C VAL A 206 16.08 -3.91 -9.63
N GLY A 207 16.31 -3.97 -8.32
CA GLY A 207 15.79 -3.01 -7.35
C GLY A 207 15.74 -3.56 -5.93
N LEU A 208 15.68 -2.66 -4.94
CA LEU A 208 15.35 -3.08 -3.58
C LEU A 208 13.85 -3.38 -3.53
N HIS A 209 13.51 -4.65 -3.37
CA HIS A 209 12.11 -5.08 -3.33
C HIS A 209 11.52 -4.91 -1.94
N VAL A 210 10.34 -4.28 -1.90
CA VAL A 210 9.49 -4.11 -0.71
C VAL A 210 8.08 -4.61 -1.06
N GLY A 211 7.52 -5.47 -0.21
CA GLY A 211 6.21 -6.07 -0.39
C GLY A 211 5.18 -5.54 0.60
N THR A 212 3.92 -5.80 0.31
CA THR A 212 2.83 -5.77 1.31
C THR A 212 3.05 -6.89 2.32
N PHE A 213 2.29 -6.87 3.43
CA PHE A 213 2.35 -7.92 4.44
C PHE A 213 2.09 -9.31 3.81
N GLY A 214 0.98 -9.45 3.09
CA GLY A 214 0.56 -10.73 2.50
C GLY A 214 1.55 -11.28 1.48
N TYR A 215 2.27 -10.41 0.76
CA TYR A 215 3.31 -10.82 -0.17
C TYR A 215 4.59 -11.25 0.55
N ALA A 216 5.03 -10.46 1.53
CA ALA A 216 6.29 -10.68 2.22
C ALA A 216 6.24 -11.91 3.16
N GLN A 217 5.09 -12.17 3.80
CA GLN A 217 4.97 -13.24 4.80
C GLN A 217 5.36 -14.63 4.27
N SER A 218 5.14 -14.91 2.99
CA SER A 218 5.42 -16.22 2.36
C SER A 218 6.65 -16.22 1.44
N PHE A 219 7.33 -15.09 1.29
CA PHE A 219 8.41 -14.96 0.28
C PHE A 219 9.75 -15.56 0.73
N SER A 220 10.07 -15.52 2.02
CA SER A 220 11.31 -16.07 2.58
C SER A 220 11.13 -16.44 4.05
N GLU A 221 12.23 -16.59 4.80
CA GLU A 221 12.23 -17.18 6.14
C GLU A 221 11.92 -16.18 7.26
N GLN A 222 12.34 -14.92 7.09
CA GLN A 222 12.13 -13.86 8.08
C GLN A 222 11.57 -12.62 7.40
N MET A 223 10.71 -11.89 8.11
CA MET A 223 10.12 -10.63 7.62
C MET A 223 10.60 -9.45 8.47
N LEU A 224 10.87 -8.34 7.81
CA LEU A 224 11.27 -7.07 8.39
C LEU A 224 10.22 -6.01 8.06
N VAL A 225 10.01 -5.09 8.99
CA VAL A 225 9.28 -3.84 8.73
C VAL A 225 10.28 -2.82 8.20
N VAL A 226 9.96 -2.23 7.05
CA VAL A 226 10.79 -1.20 6.41
C VAL A 226 9.98 0.07 6.20
N LEU A 227 10.66 1.21 6.29
CA LEU A 227 10.10 2.51 5.96
C LEU A 227 10.67 2.99 4.63
N VAL A 228 9.79 3.47 3.76
CA VAL A 228 10.12 3.90 2.40
C VAL A 228 9.63 5.31 2.18
N ASP A 229 10.51 6.17 1.68
CA ASP A 229 10.09 7.49 1.22
C ASP A 229 9.35 7.34 -0.13
N PRO A 230 8.15 7.92 -0.29
CA PRO A 230 7.47 7.94 -1.59
C PRO A 230 8.34 8.49 -2.74
N ALA A 231 9.30 9.37 -2.46
CA ALA A 231 10.27 9.86 -3.43
C ALA A 231 11.25 8.77 -3.93
N ASP A 232 11.53 7.78 -3.10
CA ASP A 232 12.49 6.70 -3.35
C ASP A 232 11.86 5.48 -4.05
N VAL A 233 10.54 5.47 -4.26
CA VAL A 233 9.85 4.44 -5.06
C VAL A 233 10.17 4.64 -6.54
N VAL A 234 10.52 3.57 -7.26
CA VAL A 234 10.91 3.61 -8.68
C VAL A 234 9.82 3.03 -9.56
N SER A 235 9.33 1.82 -9.26
CA SER A 235 8.24 1.19 -10.02
C SER A 235 7.43 0.22 -9.17
N VAL A 236 6.17 -0.01 -9.55
CA VAL A 236 5.30 -1.07 -9.02
C VAL A 236 5.05 -2.10 -10.12
N PRO A 237 5.76 -3.24 -10.09
CA PRO A 237 5.61 -4.27 -11.11
C PRO A 237 4.20 -4.82 -11.25
N THR A 238 3.79 -5.13 -12.48
CA THR A 238 2.46 -5.71 -12.79
C THR A 238 2.37 -7.19 -12.44
N ASP A 239 3.50 -7.90 -12.41
CA ASP A 239 3.65 -9.35 -12.14
C ASP A 239 3.16 -9.82 -10.76
N SER A 240 2.86 -8.89 -9.87
CA SER A 240 2.61 -9.14 -8.45
C SER A 240 1.33 -8.48 -7.94
N ARG A 241 0.41 -8.08 -8.83
CA ARG A 241 -0.90 -7.46 -8.48
C ARG A 241 -0.75 -6.26 -7.55
N ALA A 242 0.28 -5.46 -7.82
CA ALA A 242 0.67 -4.33 -6.98
C ALA A 242 1.03 -4.71 -5.53
N GLN A 243 1.38 -5.95 -5.22
CA GLN A 243 1.78 -6.35 -3.87
C GLN A 243 3.30 -6.17 -3.61
N LYS A 244 4.07 -5.74 -4.60
CA LYS A 244 5.52 -5.49 -4.53
C LYS A 244 5.86 -4.18 -5.22
N MET A 245 6.83 -3.45 -4.69
CA MET A 245 7.43 -2.27 -5.31
C MET A 245 8.95 -2.40 -5.37
N ARG A 246 9.56 -1.67 -6.30
CA ARG A 246 11.00 -1.44 -6.39
C ARG A 246 11.33 -0.06 -5.88
N VAL A 247 12.30 0.02 -4.98
CA VAL A 247 12.74 1.27 -4.38
C VAL A 247 14.26 1.41 -4.55
N CYS A 248 14.74 2.65 -4.58
CA CYS A 248 16.18 2.94 -4.55
C CYS A 248 16.73 3.10 -3.13
N ARG A 249 15.86 3.34 -2.13
CA ARG A 249 16.26 3.46 -0.72
C ARG A 249 15.15 3.02 0.22
N LEU A 250 15.53 2.40 1.33
CA LEU A 250 14.66 2.06 2.44
C LEU A 250 15.39 2.15 3.78
N TYR A 251 14.64 2.26 4.87
CA TYR A 251 15.12 2.14 6.24
C TYR A 251 14.59 0.86 6.88
N VAL A 252 15.47 0.08 7.52
CA VAL A 252 15.09 -1.17 8.20
C VAL A 252 14.66 -0.85 9.63
N ALA A 253 13.36 -0.82 9.89
CA ALA A 253 12.83 -0.33 11.15
C ALA A 253 12.84 -1.38 12.26
N ALA A 254 12.34 -2.59 11.97
CA ALA A 254 12.21 -3.66 12.95
C ALA A 254 12.16 -5.02 12.30
N ARG A 255 12.41 -6.06 13.09
CA ARG A 255 12.01 -7.42 12.75
C ARG A 255 10.51 -7.55 12.96
N HIS A 256 9.85 -8.26 12.05
CA HIS A 256 8.46 -8.64 12.20
C HIS A 256 8.41 -10.07 12.76
N ASP A 257 8.02 -10.22 14.03
CA ASP A 257 8.02 -11.49 14.77
C ASP A 257 6.67 -12.23 14.72
N GLY A 258 5.70 -11.71 13.97
CA GLY A 258 4.41 -12.36 13.74
C GLY A 258 3.30 -11.91 14.69
N GLU A 259 3.64 -11.16 15.75
CA GLU A 259 2.66 -10.70 16.73
C GLU A 259 2.77 -9.19 17.06
N GLN A 260 3.96 -8.58 17.09
CA GLN A 260 4.10 -7.15 17.44
C GLN A 260 5.24 -6.43 16.71
N ILE A 261 4.93 -5.23 16.19
CA ILE A 261 5.95 -4.25 15.80
C ILE A 261 6.58 -3.71 17.10
N ALA A 262 7.91 -3.68 17.21
CA ALA A 262 8.59 -3.17 18.40
C ALA A 262 8.13 -1.73 18.76
N GLN A 263 7.79 -1.49 20.03
CA GLN A 263 7.21 -0.23 20.54
C GLN A 263 7.86 1.08 20.03
N PRO A 264 9.19 1.20 19.90
CA PRO A 264 9.82 2.44 19.41
C PRO A 264 9.52 2.75 17.93
N VAL A 265 9.14 1.73 17.14
CA VAL A 265 8.68 1.87 15.76
C VAL A 265 7.18 2.20 15.72
N VAL A 266 6.41 1.72 16.70
CA VAL A 266 4.98 2.03 16.90
C VAL A 266 4.74 3.51 17.19
N ASP A 267 5.65 4.18 17.91
CA ASP A 267 5.51 5.63 18.19
C ASP A 267 5.51 6.51 16.91
N HIS A 268 5.97 5.98 15.78
CA HIS A 268 6.03 6.66 14.47
C HIS A 268 5.06 6.07 13.41
N ILE A 269 4.48 4.89 13.65
CA ILE A 269 3.50 4.24 12.75
C ILE A 269 2.11 4.48 13.32
N ARG A 270 1.32 5.38 12.69
CA ARG A 270 -0.02 5.73 13.19
C ARG A 270 -1.17 5.06 12.47
N THR A 271 -0.96 4.45 11.32
CA THR A 271 -1.99 3.60 10.71
C THR A 271 -1.69 2.13 10.96
N VAL A 272 -2.68 1.41 11.46
CA VAL A 272 -2.64 -0.06 11.54
C VAL A 272 -2.87 -0.59 10.12
N PRO A 273 -2.16 -1.65 9.69
CA PRO A 273 -2.46 -2.32 8.43
C PRO A 273 -3.95 -2.68 8.34
N ASP A 274 -4.63 -2.24 7.28
CA ASP A 274 -6.04 -2.55 7.04
C ASP A 274 -6.15 -3.88 6.28
N PHE A 275 -6.13 -4.96 7.07
CA PHE A 275 -6.22 -6.32 6.53
C PHE A 275 -7.54 -6.56 5.78
N GLU A 276 -8.63 -5.87 6.13
CA GLU A 276 -9.92 -5.98 5.44
C GLU A 276 -9.89 -5.29 4.08
N ALA A 277 -9.32 -4.08 3.97
CA ALA A 277 -9.12 -3.42 2.68
C ALA A 277 -8.17 -4.21 1.77
N SER A 278 -7.09 -4.76 2.31
CA SER A 278 -6.19 -5.65 1.57
C SER A 278 -6.90 -6.91 1.08
N ALA A 279 -7.70 -7.57 1.93
CA ALA A 279 -8.48 -8.73 1.54
C ALA A 279 -9.52 -8.38 0.45
N THR A 280 -10.23 -7.25 0.62
CA THR A 280 -11.22 -6.76 -0.34
C THR A 280 -10.59 -6.50 -1.71
N TYR A 281 -9.41 -5.88 -1.74
CA TYR A 281 -8.67 -5.66 -2.99
C TYR A 281 -8.22 -6.98 -3.63
N THR A 282 -7.62 -7.88 -2.86
CA THR A 282 -7.10 -9.17 -3.37
C THR A 282 -8.22 -10.06 -3.90
N ASN A 283 -9.42 -10.00 -3.34
CA ASN A 283 -10.56 -10.84 -3.71
C ASN A 283 -11.33 -10.35 -4.95
N ARG A 284 -10.96 -9.22 -5.54
CA ARG A 284 -11.62 -8.71 -6.75
C ARG A 284 -11.32 -9.62 -7.96
N PRO A 285 -12.32 -9.98 -8.80
CA PRO A 285 -12.10 -10.82 -9.99
C PRO A 285 -11.04 -10.27 -10.95
N GLU A 286 -11.01 -8.95 -11.14
CA GLU A 286 -10.00 -8.23 -11.95
C GLU A 286 -8.57 -8.32 -11.38
N ASN A 287 -8.44 -8.71 -10.11
CA ASN A 287 -7.17 -8.95 -9.41
C ASN A 287 -6.89 -10.44 -9.23
N ALA A 288 -7.67 -11.34 -9.85
CA ALA A 288 -7.43 -12.78 -9.82
C ALA A 288 -6.14 -13.16 -10.59
N HIS A 289 -5.55 -14.31 -10.26
CA HIS A 289 -4.35 -14.80 -10.94
C HIS A 289 -4.65 -15.04 -12.42
N GLN A 290 -4.08 -14.24 -13.30
CA GLN A 290 -3.91 -14.65 -14.69
C GLN A 290 -2.51 -15.25 -14.81
N PRO A 291 -2.38 -16.58 -14.99
CA PRO A 291 -1.07 -17.17 -15.26
C PRO A 291 -0.51 -16.52 -16.53
N ALA A 292 0.73 -16.04 -16.45
CA ALA A 292 1.45 -15.59 -17.62
C ALA A 292 1.69 -16.80 -18.54
N PHE A 293 1.02 -16.81 -19.70
CA PHE A 293 1.08 -17.85 -20.73
C PHE A 293 0.54 -19.23 -20.31
N GLY A 294 -0.58 -19.62 -20.93
CA GLY A 294 -1.16 -20.94 -20.80
C GLY A 294 -0.30 -22.02 -21.47
N VAL A 295 0.18 -22.96 -20.66
CA VAL A 295 0.08 -24.37 -21.02
C VAL A 295 -0.77 -25.00 -19.92
N ALA A 296 -2.05 -25.16 -20.19
CA ALA A 296 -2.92 -26.00 -19.39
C ALA A 296 -2.53 -27.46 -19.66
N VAL A 297 -1.74 -28.06 -18.78
CA VAL A 297 -1.70 -29.53 -18.70
C VAL A 297 -2.79 -29.91 -17.72
N ALA A 298 -3.94 -30.30 -18.26
CA ALA A 298 -4.99 -30.93 -17.47
C ALA A 298 -4.46 -32.29 -17.01
N PHE A 299 -4.16 -32.42 -15.72
CA PHE A 299 -4.06 -33.72 -15.08
C PHE A 299 -5.49 -34.24 -14.90
N ASP A 300 -5.94 -35.06 -15.86
CA ASP A 300 -7.11 -35.91 -15.67
C ASP A 300 -6.74 -36.93 -14.59
N SER A 301 -7.33 -36.77 -13.41
CA SER A 301 -7.26 -37.74 -12.33
C SER A 301 -8.04 -38.98 -12.76
N ARG A 302 -7.34 -39.96 -13.32
CA ARG A 302 -7.82 -41.33 -13.35
C ARG A 302 -6.98 -42.13 -12.36
N GLU A 303 -7.68 -42.60 -11.35
CA GLU A 303 -7.28 -43.68 -10.46
C GLU A 303 -6.84 -44.86 -11.34
N ASP A 304 -5.56 -45.22 -11.28
CA ASP A 304 -5.11 -46.55 -11.68
C ASP A 304 -4.60 -47.23 -10.42
N ASP A 305 -5.40 -48.20 -10.01
CA ASP A 305 -5.17 -49.15 -8.94
C ASP A 305 -3.81 -49.85 -9.14
N LEU A 306 -3.02 -49.85 -8.07
CA LEU A 306 -1.82 -50.66 -7.94
C LEU A 306 -2.24 -52.10 -7.66
N ASP A 307 -2.33 -52.92 -8.70
CA ASP A 307 -2.31 -54.37 -8.56
C ASP A 307 -0.95 -54.92 -8.96
N ASP A 308 -0.34 -55.60 -7.99
CA ASP A 308 0.73 -56.59 -8.12
C ASP A 308 0.49 -57.50 -9.33
N GLU A 309 1.52 -57.77 -10.14
CA GLU A 309 1.85 -59.14 -10.54
C GLU A 309 3.23 -59.28 -11.23
N SER A 310 4.00 -60.21 -10.64
CA SER A 310 5.06 -61.08 -11.16
C SER A 310 6.14 -60.56 -12.11
N CYS A 311 7.38 -60.60 -11.58
CA CYS A 311 8.56 -60.98 -12.36
C CYS A 311 8.38 -62.39 -12.94
N ASP A 312 8.59 -62.55 -14.25
CA ASP A 312 9.06 -63.79 -14.84
C ASP A 312 9.99 -63.48 -16.03
N ASP A 313 11.11 -64.19 -16.03
CA ASP A 313 12.17 -64.26 -17.04
C ASP A 313 11.64 -64.64 -18.44
N VAL A 314 12.28 -64.17 -19.52
CA VAL A 314 12.78 -65.05 -20.61
C VAL A 314 13.88 -64.37 -21.44
N GLU A 315 15.04 -65.03 -21.48
CA GLU A 315 16.17 -65.07 -22.46
C GLU A 315 16.79 -63.79 -23.06
#